data_AF-A0A7S1GFS1-F1
#
_entry.id   AF-A0A7S1GFS1-F1
#
_cell.length_a   1.000
_cell.length_b   1.000
_cell.length_c   1.000
_cell.angle_alpha   90.00
_cell.angle_beta   90.00
_cell.angle_gamma   90.00
#
_symmetry.space_group_name_H-M   'P 1'
#
loop_
_entity.id
_entity.type
_entity.pdbx_description
1 polymer ?
#
loop_
_entity_poly.entity_id
_entity_poly.type
_entity_poly.pdbx_seq_one_letter_code
_entity_poly.pdbx_strand_id
1 'polypeptide(L)'
;VGRSPPPYRRELRVVCRVCEGDRASGARARQSGLRRRGRASSNSACCRRPRPSRRAHRPRPRPAAMDPRRRIAYFYDCEIGNYHYGQGHPMKPHRVRMAHNLIVGYGLYKDMEVFRPPLVDHLDMMRFHSDDYINFLRTVTPDTMSEHLRELQRFNVGEDCPVFDGLFEFCQLSTSGSMGGAARLNSQTSDIVINWGGGLHHAKKSEASGFCYVNDCVLAILELLKCHQRVLYIDI
;
A
#
# COMPACT_ATOMS: atom_id res chain seq x y z
N VAL A 1 -4.95 -37.32 -31.92
CA VAL A 1 -5.79 -36.77 -30.83
C VAL A 1 -4.89 -35.94 -29.92
N GLY A 2 -4.76 -34.65 -30.24
CA GLY A 2 -3.91 -33.72 -29.51
C GLY A 2 -4.57 -33.22 -28.24
N ARG A 3 -3.79 -32.99 -27.18
CA ARG A 3 -4.20 -32.19 -26.02
C ARG A 3 -3.26 -31.00 -25.91
N SER A 4 -3.81 -29.83 -26.23
CA SER A 4 -3.17 -28.54 -25.98
C SER A 4 -3.12 -28.25 -24.47
N PRO A 5 -2.05 -27.64 -23.95
CA PRO A 5 -2.02 -27.15 -22.56
C PRO A 5 -2.86 -25.86 -22.41
N PRO A 6 -3.37 -25.55 -21.19
CA PRO A 6 -4.27 -24.42 -20.98
C PRO A 6 -3.55 -23.06 -21.12
N PRO A 7 -4.21 -22.03 -21.69
CA PRO A 7 -3.59 -20.73 -21.91
C PRO A 7 -3.97 -19.75 -20.78
N TYR A 8 -3.34 -19.83 -19.60
CA TYR A 8 -3.47 -18.75 -18.60
C TYR A 8 -2.22 -18.65 -17.71
N ARG A 9 -1.10 -18.25 -18.31
CA ARG A 9 -0.13 -17.38 -17.62
C ARG A 9 -0.29 -15.99 -18.18
N ARG A 10 -1.24 -15.23 -17.64
CA ARG A 10 -1.17 -13.77 -17.76
C ARG A 10 -0.12 -13.34 -16.74
N GLU A 11 1.02 -12.83 -17.24
CA GLU A 11 1.92 -12.02 -16.43
C GLU A 11 1.09 -10.91 -15.76
N LEU A 12 0.79 -11.08 -14.48
CA LEU A 12 0.32 -10.01 -13.62
C LEU A 12 1.47 -9.01 -13.49
N ARG A 13 1.59 -8.09 -14.45
CA ARG A 13 2.35 -6.86 -14.26
C ARG A 13 1.58 -6.00 -13.25
N VAL A 14 1.74 -6.31 -11.97
CA VAL A 14 1.55 -5.33 -10.92
C VAL A 14 2.67 -4.31 -11.11
N VAL A 15 2.42 -3.26 -11.90
CA VAL A 15 3.29 -2.09 -11.92
C VAL A 15 3.03 -1.34 -10.61
N CYS A 16 3.56 -1.88 -9.52
CA CYS A 16 3.78 -1.12 -8.31
C CYS A 16 4.99 -0.22 -8.63
N ARG A 17 4.72 0.97 -9.18
CA ARG A 17 5.75 2.01 -9.29
C ARG A 17 5.95 2.56 -7.88
N VAL A 18 6.59 1.77 -7.01
CA VAL A 18 7.13 2.26 -5.76
C VAL A 18 8.29 3.15 -6.15
N CYS A 19 8.22 4.42 -5.76
CA CYS A 19 9.19 5.47 -6.05
C CYS A 19 10.64 4.96 -5.94
N GLU A 20 11.29 4.75 -7.08
CA GLU A 20 12.74 4.88 -7.17
C GLU A 20 13.04 6.37 -7.06
N GLY A 21 13.43 6.81 -5.86
CA GLY A 21 13.83 8.18 -5.60
C GLY A 21 15.15 8.46 -6.29
N ASP A 22 15.09 9.05 -7.48
CA ASP A 22 16.24 9.67 -8.12
C ASP A 22 16.76 10.82 -7.23
N ARG A 23 17.96 10.60 -6.68
CA ARG A 23 18.81 11.68 -6.18
C ARG A 23 19.18 12.56 -7.35
N ALA A 24 18.55 13.73 -7.48
CA ALA A 24 19.06 14.83 -8.27
C ALA A 24 18.96 16.13 -7.47
N SER A 25 20.11 16.53 -6.96
CA SER A 25 20.43 17.80 -6.33
C SER A 25 19.94 18.99 -7.16
N GLY A 26 19.09 19.82 -6.54
CA GLY A 26 18.67 21.10 -7.10
C GLY A 26 19.78 22.15 -6.99
N ALA A 27 20.35 22.54 -8.12
CA ALA A 27 21.11 23.78 -8.26
C ALA A 27 20.27 24.80 -9.04
N ARG A 28 19.99 25.93 -8.38
CA ARG A 28 19.31 27.11 -8.96
C ARG A 28 20.23 27.82 -9.95
N ALA A 29 19.69 28.30 -11.06
CA ALA A 29 20.18 29.52 -11.71
C ALA A 29 19.06 30.23 -12.46
N ARG A 30 18.81 31.49 -12.05
CA ARG A 30 18.03 32.49 -12.79
C ARG A 30 18.92 33.06 -13.89
N GLN A 31 18.36 33.42 -15.05
CA GLN A 31 18.67 34.69 -15.71
C GLN A 31 17.68 35.07 -16.82
N SER A 32 17.33 36.34 -16.79
CA SER A 32 16.59 37.19 -17.73
C SER A 32 17.34 37.48 -19.03
N GLY A 33 16.64 37.78 -20.14
CA GLY A 33 17.29 38.34 -21.33
C GLY A 33 16.34 38.67 -22.48
N LEU A 34 16.56 39.82 -23.11
CA LEU A 34 15.67 40.57 -24.00
C LEU A 34 15.52 40.04 -25.44
N ARG A 35 14.33 40.33 -26.00
CA ARG A 35 13.97 40.75 -27.39
C ARG A 35 15.07 40.79 -28.46
N ARG A 36 14.74 40.31 -29.67
CA ARG A 36 14.90 41.07 -30.92
C ARG A 36 13.98 40.56 -32.05
N ARG A 37 13.43 41.53 -32.80
CA ARG A 37 12.55 41.35 -33.97
C ARG A 37 13.40 41.04 -35.22
N GLY A 38 12.91 40.16 -36.07
CA GLY A 38 13.36 39.99 -37.46
C GLY A 38 12.16 39.70 -38.35
N ARG A 39 11.85 40.62 -39.28
CA ARG A 39 10.89 40.43 -40.37
C ARG A 39 11.56 39.58 -41.46
N ALA A 40 10.83 38.60 -41.99
CA ALA A 40 11.02 38.13 -43.36
C ALA A 40 9.67 37.69 -43.93
N SER A 41 9.35 38.25 -45.08
CA SER A 41 8.19 38.01 -45.93
C SER A 41 8.49 36.90 -46.93
N SER A 42 7.55 35.98 -47.18
CA SER A 42 7.14 35.57 -48.53
C SER A 42 6.03 34.51 -48.50
N ASN A 43 5.23 34.55 -49.57
CA ASN A 43 4.00 33.81 -49.83
C ASN A 43 4.10 32.29 -49.78
N SER A 44 3.05 31.60 -49.31
CA SER A 44 2.40 30.51 -50.07
C SER A 44 1.13 29.96 -49.38
N ALA A 45 0.12 29.74 -50.22
CA ALA A 45 -0.96 28.76 -50.12
C ALA A 45 -1.83 28.70 -48.84
N CYS A 46 -3.01 29.31 -48.97
CA CYS A 46 -4.20 29.10 -48.15
C CYS A 46 -4.66 27.61 -48.21
N CYS A 47 -4.26 26.80 -47.23
CA CYS A 47 -4.87 25.50 -46.95
C CYS A 47 -5.78 25.64 -45.72
N ARG A 48 -7.08 25.87 -45.96
CA ARG A 48 -8.10 25.92 -44.91
C ARG A 48 -8.22 24.54 -44.25
N ARG A 49 -7.65 24.37 -43.06
CA ARG A 49 -7.93 23.21 -42.19
C ARG A 49 -9.37 23.31 -41.68
N PRO A 50 -10.20 22.26 -41.80
CA PRO A 50 -11.54 22.27 -41.21
C PRO A 50 -11.43 22.29 -39.67
N ARG A 51 -12.22 23.14 -39.02
CA ARG A 51 -12.33 23.20 -37.56
C ARG A 51 -12.80 21.83 -37.04
N PRO A 52 -12.19 21.25 -36.00
CA PRO A 52 -12.73 20.04 -35.40
C PRO A 52 -14.12 20.37 -34.84
N SER A 53 -15.12 19.56 -35.22
CA SER A 53 -16.47 19.67 -34.71
C SER A 53 -16.43 19.61 -33.18
N ARG A 54 -17.10 20.56 -32.52
CA ARG A 54 -17.32 20.51 -31.07
C ARG A 54 -18.10 19.24 -30.77
N ARG A 55 -17.42 18.16 -30.40
CA ARG A 55 -18.07 17.01 -29.74
C ARG A 55 -18.77 17.56 -28.51
N ALA A 56 -20.09 17.41 -28.47
CA ALA A 56 -20.90 17.75 -27.31
C ALA A 56 -20.27 17.11 -26.07
N HIS A 57 -19.92 17.96 -25.10
CA HIS A 57 -19.38 17.53 -23.82
C HIS A 57 -20.48 16.72 -23.14
N ARG A 58 -20.37 15.39 -23.14
CA ARG A 58 -21.24 14.55 -22.31
C ARG A 58 -21.05 15.01 -20.87
N PRO A 59 -22.13 15.36 -20.14
CA PRO A 59 -21.99 15.74 -18.74
C PRO A 59 -21.31 14.60 -18.00
N ARG A 60 -20.27 14.91 -17.23
CA ARG A 60 -19.66 13.95 -16.31
C ARG A 60 -20.78 13.41 -15.42
N PRO A 61 -20.89 12.08 -15.20
CA PRO A 61 -21.82 11.57 -14.21
C PRO A 61 -21.49 12.27 -12.89
N ARG A 62 -22.50 12.91 -12.31
CA ARG A 62 -22.38 13.46 -10.95
C ARG A 62 -21.95 12.30 -10.04
N PRO A 63 -21.01 12.48 -9.10
CA PRO A 63 -20.76 11.46 -8.11
C PRO A 63 -22.11 11.09 -7.50
N ALA A 64 -22.43 9.79 -7.50
CA ALA A 64 -23.65 9.29 -6.88
C ALA A 64 -23.73 9.90 -5.48
N ALA A 65 -24.90 10.49 -5.15
CA ALA A 65 -25.15 11.00 -3.82
C ALA A 65 -24.76 9.92 -2.80
N MET A 66 -23.91 10.27 -1.83
CA MET A 66 -23.45 9.34 -0.81
C MET A 66 -24.66 8.77 -0.07
N ASP A 67 -24.85 7.45 -0.17
CA ASP A 67 -25.85 6.72 0.59
C ASP A 67 -25.64 6.97 2.10
N PRO A 68 -26.66 7.45 2.84
CA PRO A 68 -26.53 7.80 4.25
C PRO A 68 -26.20 6.65 5.20
N ARG A 69 -26.08 5.39 4.77
CA ARG A 69 -25.55 4.30 5.63
C ARG A 69 -24.62 3.34 4.89
N ARG A 70 -23.46 3.82 4.48
CA ARG A 70 -22.36 2.92 4.10
C ARG A 70 -22.03 2.00 5.27
N ARG A 71 -21.91 0.70 5.01
CA ARG A 71 -21.50 -0.31 5.99
C ARG A 71 -20.00 -0.19 6.20
N ILE A 72 -19.60 0.20 7.40
CA ILE A 72 -18.21 0.40 7.79
C ILE A 72 -17.78 -0.79 8.64
N ALA A 73 -16.69 -1.44 8.26
CA ALA A 73 -16.00 -2.40 9.10
C ALA A 73 -14.67 -1.82 9.60
N TYR A 74 -14.39 -1.99 10.88
CA TYR A 74 -13.17 -1.51 11.53
C TYR A 74 -12.43 -2.67 12.16
N PHE A 75 -11.19 -2.89 11.73
CA PHE A 75 -10.33 -3.95 12.24
C PHE A 75 -9.43 -3.42 13.34
N TYR A 76 -9.45 -4.13 14.47
CA TYR A 76 -8.61 -3.82 15.61
C TYR A 76 -8.31 -5.08 16.43
N ASP A 77 -7.05 -5.24 16.83
CA ASP A 77 -6.62 -6.21 17.83
C ASP A 77 -5.96 -5.44 18.98
N CYS A 78 -6.30 -5.79 20.22
CA CYS A 78 -5.77 -5.12 21.41
C CYS A 78 -4.26 -5.31 21.57
N GLU A 79 -3.68 -6.40 21.05
CA GLU A 79 -2.26 -6.71 21.18
C GLU A 79 -1.36 -5.81 20.35
N ILE A 80 -1.88 -5.21 19.27
CA ILE A 80 -1.05 -4.37 18.38
C ILE A 80 -0.38 -3.20 19.12
N GLY A 81 -1.01 -2.71 20.19
CA GLY A 81 -0.48 -1.61 21.01
C GLY A 81 0.59 -2.02 22.02
N ASN A 82 0.85 -3.32 22.19
CA ASN A 82 1.82 -3.86 23.15
C ASN A 82 3.22 -4.02 22.53
N TYR A 83 3.35 -4.12 21.20
CA TYR A 83 4.64 -4.27 20.54
C TYR A 83 5.50 -3.01 20.65
N HIS A 84 6.81 -3.23 20.83
CA HIS A 84 7.78 -2.17 21.07
C HIS A 84 9.00 -2.32 20.15
N TYR A 85 9.15 -1.39 19.21
CA TYR A 85 10.29 -1.35 18.27
C TYR A 85 11.65 -1.08 18.94
N GLY A 86 11.67 -0.78 20.25
CA GLY A 86 12.89 -0.47 20.98
C GLY A 86 12.96 0.97 21.50
N GLN A 87 13.92 1.17 22.40
CA GLN A 87 14.16 2.46 23.03
C GLN A 87 14.62 3.49 21.99
N GLY A 88 14.09 4.71 22.07
CA GLY A 88 14.42 5.79 21.13
C GLY A 88 13.81 5.66 19.72
N HIS A 89 13.29 4.49 19.34
CA HIS A 89 12.72 4.29 17.99
C HIS A 89 11.43 5.10 17.76
N PRO A 90 11.25 5.81 16.62
CA PRO A 90 10.11 6.70 16.41
C PRO A 90 8.78 5.99 16.16
N MET A 91 8.79 4.78 15.56
CA MET A 91 7.59 3.98 15.38
C MET A 91 7.08 3.45 16.73
N LYS A 92 5.89 3.87 17.13
CA LYS A 92 5.22 3.43 18.37
C LYS A 92 3.85 2.80 18.03
N PRO A 93 3.74 1.47 17.95
CA PRO A 93 2.47 0.77 17.69
C PRO A 93 1.34 1.15 18.67
N HIS A 94 1.69 1.57 19.88
CA HIS A 94 0.77 2.14 20.88
C HIS A 94 -0.18 3.23 20.32
N ARG A 95 0.24 3.99 19.30
CA ARG A 95 -0.61 4.98 18.63
C ARG A 95 -1.94 4.41 18.12
N VAL A 96 -1.94 3.13 17.71
CA VAL A 96 -3.15 2.44 17.22
C VAL A 96 -4.12 2.18 18.37
N ARG A 97 -3.61 1.79 19.55
CA ARG A 97 -4.43 1.66 20.77
C ARG A 97 -5.00 3.01 21.22
N MET A 98 -4.21 4.09 21.13
CA MET A 98 -4.72 5.44 21.44
C MET A 98 -5.86 5.85 20.50
N ALA A 99 -5.70 5.62 19.19
CA ALA A 99 -6.74 5.89 18.20
C ALA A 99 -8.01 5.08 18.48
N HIS A 100 -7.86 3.79 18.81
CA HIS A 100 -8.99 2.93 19.22
C HIS A 100 -9.73 3.49 20.44
N ASN A 101 -9.01 3.90 21.49
CA ASN A 101 -9.62 4.45 22.69
C ASN A 101 -10.39 5.75 22.41
N LEU A 102 -9.89 6.60 21.50
CA LEU A 102 -10.61 7.80 21.07
C LEU A 102 -11.88 7.43 20.30
N ILE A 103 -11.80 6.47 19.38
CA ILE A 103 -12.96 5.95 18.62
C ILE A 103 -14.05 5.45 19.58
N VAL A 104 -13.66 4.71 20.62
CA VAL A 104 -14.58 4.20 21.65
C VAL A 104 -15.13 5.36 22.49
N GLY A 105 -14.27 6.26 22.95
CA GLY A 105 -14.65 7.41 23.78
C GLY A 105 -15.62 8.37 23.10
N TYR A 106 -15.50 8.57 21.78
CA TYR A 106 -16.44 9.35 20.98
C TYR A 106 -17.71 8.58 20.60
N GLY A 107 -17.79 7.27 20.90
CA GLY A 107 -18.94 6.44 20.56
C GLY A 107 -19.03 6.04 19.08
N LEU A 108 -18.00 6.32 18.27
CA LEU A 108 -17.99 6.05 16.82
C LEU A 108 -18.09 4.55 16.50
N TYR A 109 -17.63 3.69 17.40
CA TYR A 109 -17.76 2.24 17.28
C TYR A 109 -19.21 1.75 17.17
N LYS A 110 -20.20 2.57 17.57
CA LYS A 110 -21.62 2.23 17.45
C LYS A 110 -22.14 2.32 16.01
N ASP A 111 -21.45 3.08 15.16
CA ASP A 111 -21.80 3.31 13.76
C ASP A 111 -21.03 2.39 12.79
N MET A 112 -20.27 1.42 13.32
CA MET A 112 -19.44 0.50 12.53
C MET A 112 -19.33 -0.89 13.16
N GLU A 113 -19.04 -1.89 12.34
CA GLU A 113 -18.80 -3.26 12.79
C GLU A 113 -17.31 -3.41 13.18
N VAL A 114 -17.03 -3.69 14.45
CA VAL A 114 -15.66 -3.88 14.94
C VAL A 114 -15.28 -5.36 14.84
N PHE A 115 -14.19 -5.64 14.13
CA PHE A 115 -13.66 -6.97 13.91
C PHE A 115 -12.29 -7.15 14.53
N ARG A 116 -12.09 -8.30 15.17
CA ARG A 116 -10.77 -8.83 15.45
C ARG A 116 -10.40 -9.80 14.33
N PRO A 117 -9.38 -9.50 13.49
CA PRO A 117 -9.07 -10.39 12.38
C PRO A 117 -8.37 -11.65 12.89
N PRO A 118 -8.64 -12.83 12.30
CA PRO A 118 -7.83 -14.01 12.53
C PRO A 118 -6.40 -13.76 12.02
N LEU A 119 -5.41 -14.36 12.67
CA LEU A 119 -4.01 -14.27 12.22
C LEU A 119 -3.88 -14.94 10.86
N VAL A 120 -3.25 -14.22 9.94
CA VAL A 120 -2.96 -14.67 8.59
C VAL A 120 -1.79 -15.63 8.63
N ASP A 121 -1.86 -16.67 7.80
CA ASP A 121 -0.77 -17.63 7.72
C ASP A 121 0.44 -17.05 6.98
N HIS A 122 1.64 -17.54 7.30
CA HIS A 122 2.87 -17.14 6.62
C HIS A 122 2.81 -17.38 5.10
N LEU A 123 2.11 -18.44 4.66
CA LEU A 123 1.90 -18.76 3.24
C LEU A 123 1.14 -17.65 2.49
N ASP A 124 0.21 -16.97 3.14
CA ASP A 124 -0.51 -15.85 2.54
C ASP A 124 0.40 -14.62 2.34
N MET A 125 1.37 -14.39 3.24
CA MET A 125 2.37 -13.33 3.08
C MET A 125 3.32 -13.60 1.90
N MET A 126 3.65 -14.87 1.66
CA MET A 126 4.49 -15.32 0.54
C MET A 126 3.83 -15.12 -0.84
N ARG A 127 2.54 -14.75 -0.90
CA ARG A 127 1.89 -14.36 -2.18
C ARG A 127 2.57 -13.16 -2.84
N PHE A 128 3.19 -12.30 -2.04
CA PHE A 128 3.99 -11.17 -2.53
C PHE A 128 5.46 -11.33 -2.15
N HIS A 129 5.73 -11.59 -0.87
CA HIS A 129 7.08 -11.66 -0.33
C HIS A 129 7.81 -12.94 -0.74
N SER A 130 9.14 -12.93 -0.71
CA SER A 130 9.89 -14.17 -0.96
C SER A 130 9.82 -15.13 0.23
N ASP A 131 9.81 -16.42 -0.07
CA ASP A 131 9.69 -17.49 0.91
C ASP A 131 10.81 -17.43 1.96
N ASP A 132 12.04 -17.17 1.52
CA ASP A 132 13.21 -17.05 2.40
C ASP A 132 13.10 -15.85 3.37
N TYR A 133 12.54 -14.73 2.91
CA TYR A 133 12.34 -13.54 3.73
C TYR A 133 11.27 -13.75 4.80
N ILE A 134 10.11 -14.33 4.45
CA ILE A 134 9.05 -14.61 5.42
C ILE A 134 9.50 -15.68 6.42
N ASN A 135 10.21 -16.71 5.97
CA ASN A 135 10.76 -17.72 6.88
C ASN A 135 11.77 -17.09 7.85
N PHE A 136 12.62 -16.18 7.39
CA PHE A 136 13.53 -15.43 8.25
C PHE A 136 12.79 -14.59 9.29
N LEU A 137 11.78 -13.81 8.88
CA LEU A 137 10.98 -12.99 9.82
C LEU A 137 10.29 -13.85 10.88
N ARG A 138 9.93 -15.09 10.55
CA ARG A 138 9.30 -16.04 11.48
C ARG A 138 10.29 -16.63 12.49
N THR A 139 11.56 -16.76 12.15
CA THR A 139 12.57 -17.41 13.00
C THR A 139 13.40 -16.42 13.80
N VAL A 140 13.55 -15.18 13.33
CA VAL A 140 14.40 -14.18 13.97
C VAL A 140 13.76 -13.68 15.26
N THR A 141 14.50 -13.78 16.35
CA THR A 141 14.17 -13.20 17.66
C THR A 141 15.38 -12.41 18.17
N PRO A 142 15.23 -11.54 19.19
CA PRO A 142 16.37 -10.85 19.77
C PRO A 142 17.49 -11.80 20.23
N ASP A 143 17.14 -12.99 20.70
CA ASP A 143 18.10 -14.01 21.16
C ASP A 143 18.85 -14.69 20.01
N THR A 144 18.22 -14.87 18.84
CA THR A 144 18.81 -15.57 17.69
C THR A 144 19.52 -14.65 16.69
N MET A 145 19.56 -13.33 16.95
CA MET A 145 20.14 -12.35 16.01
C MET A 145 21.59 -12.67 15.60
N SER A 146 22.41 -13.16 16.54
CA SER A 146 23.81 -13.51 16.27
C SER A 146 23.98 -14.67 15.29
N GLU A 147 22.96 -15.53 15.17
CA GLU A 147 22.96 -16.67 14.25
C GLU A 147 22.54 -16.26 12.83
N HIS A 148 21.90 -15.09 12.69
CA HIS A 148 21.29 -14.60 11.45
C HIS A 148 21.97 -13.35 10.87
N LEU A 149 23.25 -13.10 11.17
CA LEU A 149 23.95 -11.86 10.77
C LEU A 149 23.94 -11.61 9.25
N ARG A 150 24.01 -12.67 8.43
CA ARG A 150 23.99 -12.53 6.96
C ARG A 150 22.59 -12.17 6.46
N GLU A 151 21.57 -12.80 7.03
CA GLU A 151 20.16 -12.58 6.72
C GLU A 151 19.71 -11.18 7.17
N LEU A 152 20.13 -10.72 8.35
CA LEU A 152 19.87 -9.38 8.86
C LEU A 152 20.35 -8.31 7.86
N GLN A 153 21.58 -8.45 7.37
CA GLN A 153 22.13 -7.55 6.36
C GLN A 153 21.39 -7.68 5.01
N ARG A 154 21.14 -8.92 4.57
CA ARG A 154 20.49 -9.20 3.27
C ARG A 154 19.06 -8.66 3.19
N PHE A 155 18.32 -8.78 4.29
CA PHE A 155 16.91 -8.42 4.37
C PHE A 155 16.68 -7.02 4.97
N ASN A 156 17.75 -6.26 5.22
CA ASN A 156 17.73 -4.91 5.76
C ASN A 156 16.97 -4.80 7.10
N VAL A 157 17.21 -5.77 8.00
CA VAL A 157 16.65 -5.82 9.35
C VAL A 157 17.79 -5.57 10.35
N GLY A 158 17.67 -4.51 11.15
CA GLY A 158 18.74 -3.99 11.98
C GLY A 158 18.46 -2.55 12.43
N GLU A 159 19.10 -1.57 11.79
CA GLU A 159 19.08 -0.15 12.21
C GLU A 159 17.65 0.45 12.24
N ASP A 160 17.10 0.78 11.07
CA ASP A 160 15.78 1.38 10.94
C ASP A 160 14.65 0.35 11.12
N CYS A 161 14.96 -0.94 10.98
CA CYS A 161 13.97 -2.03 11.08
C CYS A 161 14.47 -3.03 12.13
N PRO A 162 14.39 -2.71 13.43
CA PRO A 162 14.96 -3.53 14.50
C PRO A 162 14.27 -4.88 14.64
N VAL A 163 14.99 -5.85 15.19
CA VAL A 163 14.37 -7.08 15.70
C VAL A 163 13.85 -6.78 17.10
N PHE A 164 12.62 -7.18 17.38
CA PHE A 164 11.99 -7.04 18.69
C PHE A 164 11.09 -8.23 18.99
N ASP A 165 10.73 -8.39 20.27
CA ASP A 165 9.87 -9.49 20.71
C ASP A 165 8.50 -9.42 20.04
N GLY A 166 8.12 -10.52 19.39
CA GLY A 166 6.85 -10.61 18.68
C GLY A 166 6.81 -9.89 17.32
N LEU A 167 7.96 -9.69 16.68
CA LEU A 167 8.07 -9.04 15.36
C LEU A 167 7.15 -9.69 14.32
N PHE A 168 7.13 -11.02 14.25
CA PHE A 168 6.34 -11.73 13.26
C PHE A 168 4.84 -11.59 13.53
N GLU A 169 4.43 -11.70 14.79
CA GLU A 169 3.05 -11.54 15.24
C GLU A 169 2.53 -10.12 14.97
N PHE A 170 3.37 -9.10 15.16
CA PHE A 170 3.07 -7.73 14.73
C PHE A 170 2.78 -7.65 13.23
N CYS A 171 3.61 -8.29 12.40
CA CYS A 171 3.41 -8.35 10.95
C CYS A 171 2.10 -9.09 10.60
N GLN A 172 1.79 -10.18 11.30
CA GLN A 172 0.54 -10.93 11.14
C GLN A 172 -0.67 -10.07 11.45
N LEU A 173 -0.71 -9.39 12.60
CA LEU A 173 -1.84 -8.55 13.01
C LEU A 173 -2.13 -7.44 12.00
N SER A 174 -1.07 -6.74 11.57
CA SER A 174 -1.20 -5.68 10.58
C SER A 174 -1.76 -6.20 9.25
N THR A 175 -1.17 -7.28 8.73
CA THR A 175 -1.54 -7.90 7.45
C THR A 175 -2.95 -8.50 7.49
N SER A 176 -3.30 -9.15 8.59
CA SER A 176 -4.61 -9.74 8.85
C SER A 176 -5.74 -8.74 8.74
N GLY A 177 -5.58 -7.53 9.29
CA GLY A 177 -6.60 -6.48 9.17
C GLY A 177 -6.81 -6.04 7.71
N SER A 178 -5.73 -5.87 6.95
CA SER A 178 -5.80 -5.40 5.56
C SER A 178 -6.32 -6.48 4.61
N MET A 179 -5.87 -7.73 4.74
CA MET A 179 -6.38 -8.86 3.94
C MET A 179 -7.83 -9.22 4.31
N GLY A 180 -8.17 -9.25 5.60
CA GLY A 180 -9.54 -9.47 6.06
C GLY A 180 -10.49 -8.37 5.56
N GLY A 181 -10.03 -7.12 5.54
CA GLY A 181 -10.76 -6.01 4.96
C GLY A 181 -10.99 -6.14 3.46
N ALA A 182 -9.95 -6.49 2.70
CA ALA A 182 -10.08 -6.72 1.27
C ALA A 182 -11.05 -7.87 0.96
N ALA A 183 -11.03 -8.95 1.74
CA ALA A 183 -11.99 -10.05 1.60
C ALA A 183 -13.45 -9.61 1.86
N ARG A 184 -13.68 -8.70 2.82
CA ARG A 184 -15.00 -8.12 3.07
C ARG A 184 -15.50 -7.23 1.92
N LEU A 185 -14.60 -6.44 1.34
CA LEU A 185 -14.92 -5.64 0.15
C LEU A 185 -15.28 -6.54 -1.05
N ASN A 186 -14.47 -7.57 -1.31
CA ASN A 186 -14.73 -8.54 -2.37
C ASN A 186 -16.07 -9.28 -2.20
N SER A 187 -16.43 -9.62 -0.96
CA SER A 187 -17.71 -10.28 -0.62
C SER A 187 -18.90 -9.32 -0.54
N GLN A 188 -18.69 -8.01 -0.76
CA GLN A 188 -19.73 -6.97 -0.69
C GLN A 188 -20.44 -6.93 0.68
N THR A 189 -19.76 -7.37 1.74
CA THR A 189 -20.26 -7.32 3.12
C THR A 189 -19.97 -5.99 3.82
N SER A 190 -19.10 -5.17 3.22
CA SER A 190 -18.80 -3.82 3.70
C SER A 190 -18.53 -2.90 2.52
N ASP A 191 -18.84 -1.62 2.69
CA ASP A 191 -18.61 -0.59 1.67
C ASP A 191 -17.32 0.19 1.95
N ILE A 192 -16.94 0.26 3.24
CA ILE A 192 -15.69 0.87 3.73
C ILE A 192 -15.07 -0.08 4.75
N VAL A 193 -13.75 -0.25 4.68
CA VAL A 193 -12.98 -0.95 5.70
C VAL A 193 -11.85 -0.06 6.21
N ILE A 194 -11.65 -0.07 7.53
CA ILE A 194 -10.63 0.70 8.23
C ILE A 194 -9.70 -0.27 8.98
N ASN A 195 -8.40 -0.17 8.74
CA ASN A 195 -7.36 -0.86 9.51
C ASN A 195 -6.25 0.14 9.86
N TRP A 196 -6.29 0.72 11.06
CA TRP A 196 -5.25 1.66 11.51
C TRP A 196 -3.93 0.99 11.91
N GLY A 197 -3.91 -0.34 12.02
CA GLY A 197 -2.70 -1.13 12.21
C GLY A 197 -1.93 -1.43 10.92
N GLY A 198 -2.55 -1.19 9.76
CA GLY A 198 -1.99 -1.39 8.42
C GLY A 198 -1.27 -0.17 7.86
N GLY A 199 -1.06 -0.18 6.55
CA GLY A 199 -0.44 0.94 5.83
C GLY A 199 1.08 0.91 5.78
N LEU A 200 1.70 -0.26 5.96
CA LEU A 200 3.16 -0.42 5.98
C LEU A 200 3.72 -0.51 4.55
N HIS A 201 3.64 0.61 3.84
CA HIS A 201 3.86 0.69 2.40
C HIS A 201 5.32 0.62 1.92
N HIS A 202 6.31 0.75 2.81
CA HIS A 202 7.73 0.77 2.43
C HIS A 202 8.34 -0.63 2.23
N ALA A 203 7.73 -1.66 2.83
CA ALA A 203 8.20 -3.04 2.75
C ALA A 203 8.28 -3.51 1.29
N LYS A 204 9.41 -4.13 0.93
CA LYS A 204 9.64 -4.65 -0.42
C LYS A 204 9.42 -6.16 -0.44
N LYS A 205 9.60 -6.77 -1.61
CA LYS A 205 9.41 -8.21 -1.79
C LYS A 205 10.31 -9.05 -0.88
N SER A 206 11.57 -8.65 -0.70
CA SER A 206 12.58 -9.43 0.01
C SER A 206 13.44 -8.57 0.94
N GLU A 207 12.94 -7.43 1.41
CA GLU A 207 13.67 -6.58 2.36
C GLU A 207 12.68 -5.69 3.13
N ALA A 208 13.04 -5.43 4.39
CA ALA A 208 12.38 -4.43 5.22
C ALA A 208 12.88 -3.03 4.84
N SER A 209 12.03 -2.02 5.03
CA SER A 209 12.41 -0.63 4.76
C SER A 209 11.50 0.32 5.52
N GLY A 210 12.05 1.40 6.09
CA GLY A 210 11.28 2.48 6.72
C GLY A 210 10.26 1.96 7.74
N PHE A 211 10.71 1.16 8.71
CA PHE A 211 9.90 0.55 9.77
C PHE A 211 8.92 -0.56 9.31
N CYS A 212 8.89 -0.87 8.01
CA CYS A 212 7.95 -1.80 7.39
C CYS A 212 8.62 -3.12 7.01
N TYR A 213 8.10 -4.24 7.53
CA TYR A 213 8.62 -5.58 7.25
C TYR A 213 7.76 -6.33 6.23
N VAL A 214 6.43 -6.33 6.41
CA VAL A 214 5.47 -6.94 5.49
C VAL A 214 4.58 -5.85 4.88
N ASN A 215 4.36 -5.92 3.56
CA ASN A 215 3.56 -4.94 2.82
C ASN A 215 2.10 -5.39 2.78
N ASP A 216 1.35 -5.04 3.82
CA ASP A 216 -0.07 -5.36 3.96
C ASP A 216 -0.92 -4.72 2.84
N CYS A 217 -0.51 -3.55 2.33
CA CYS A 217 -1.19 -2.86 1.23
C CYS A 217 -1.12 -3.67 -0.07
N VAL A 218 0.05 -4.19 -0.43
CA VAL A 218 0.20 -5.02 -1.63
C VAL A 218 -0.61 -6.30 -1.49
N LEU A 219 -0.57 -6.96 -0.34
CA LEU A 219 -1.33 -8.18 -0.09
C LEU A 219 -2.85 -7.95 -0.15
N ALA A 220 -3.34 -6.83 0.41
CA ALA A 220 -4.74 -6.43 0.29
C ALA A 220 -5.14 -6.11 -1.16
N ILE A 221 -4.29 -5.44 -1.94
CA ILE A 221 -4.53 -5.19 -3.36
C ILE A 221 -4.58 -6.50 -4.15
N LEU A 222 -3.67 -7.45 -3.89
CA LEU A 222 -3.70 -8.78 -4.51
C LEU A 222 -4.98 -9.54 -4.18
N GLU A 223 -5.55 -9.34 -2.99
CA GLU A 223 -6.85 -9.86 -2.63
C GLU A 223 -7.97 -9.18 -3.43
N LEU A 224 -8.00 -7.85 -3.49
CA LEU A 224 -9.00 -7.10 -4.28
C LEU A 224 -8.98 -7.46 -5.77
N LEU A 225 -7.80 -7.71 -6.34
CA LEU A 225 -7.63 -8.08 -7.75
C LEU A 225 -8.28 -9.42 -8.12
N LYS A 226 -8.69 -10.25 -7.14
CA LYS A 226 -9.49 -11.46 -7.41
C LYS A 226 -10.88 -11.13 -7.97
N CYS A 227 -11.47 -10.00 -7.55
CA CYS A 227 -12.83 -9.59 -7.93
C CYS A 227 -12.87 -8.30 -8.75
N HIS A 228 -11.83 -7.46 -8.67
CA HIS A 228 -11.77 -6.16 -9.32
C HIS A 228 -10.71 -6.11 -10.41
N GLN A 229 -11.11 -5.78 -11.64
CA GLN A 229 -10.18 -5.66 -12.77
C GLN A 229 -9.15 -4.52 -12.61
N ARG A 230 -9.50 -3.48 -11.84
CA ARG A 230 -8.67 -2.31 -11.58
C ARG A 230 -8.82 -1.91 -10.12
N VAL A 231 -7.69 -1.68 -9.46
CA VAL A 231 -7.61 -1.15 -8.10
C VAL A 231 -6.80 0.14 -8.16
N LEU A 232 -7.31 1.20 -7.53
CA LEU A 232 -6.61 2.47 -7.39
C LEU A 232 -6.01 2.54 -5.97
N TYR A 233 -4.71 2.78 -5.89
CA TYR A 233 -4.00 3.03 -4.64
C TYR A 233 -3.69 4.53 -4.54
N ILE A 234 -4.03 5.14 -3.40
CA ILE A 234 -3.80 6.57 -3.10
C ILE A 234 -2.99 6.63 -1.81
N ASP A 235 -1.91 7.40 -1.83
CA ASP A 235 -0.97 7.59 -0.74
C ASP A 235 -0.83 9.10 -0.48
N ILE A 236 -0.88 9.53 0.79
CA ILE A 236 -1.05 10.94 1.20
C ILE A 236 0.17 11.54 1.88
#